data_AF-A0A2S9D5F7-F1
#
_entry.id   AF-A0A2S9D5F7-F1
#
_cell.length_a   1.000
_cell.length_b   1.000
_cell.length_c   1.000
_cell.angle_alpha   90.00
_cell.angle_beta   90.00
_cell.angle_gamma   90.00
#
_symmetry.space_group_name_H-M   'P 1'
#
loop_
_entity.id
_entity.type
_entity.pdbx_description
1 polymer ?
#
loop_
_entity_poly.entity_id
_entity_poly.type
_entity_poly.pdbx_seq_one_letter_code
_entity_poly.pdbx_strand_id
1 'polypeptide(L)'
;MSVRTIFRLSVITVYGLALMGCATTATNPHLVEARALFTMLRNKPESDTLVANEVRDAFSILIQADLLSNTNIGSPQIEVLSQAAKQKIALAEQLISASKTESNAN
;
A
#
# COMPACT_ATOMS: atom_id res chain seq x y z
N MET A 1 47.51 4.94 42.92
CA MET A 1 46.78 4.25 41.85
C MET A 1 45.87 5.28 41.18
N SER A 2 46.31 5.85 40.05
CA SER A 2 45.62 6.94 39.35
C SER A 2 44.73 6.39 38.24
N VAL A 3 43.42 6.68 38.32
CA VAL A 3 42.43 6.44 37.26
C VAL A 3 41.52 7.67 37.24
N ARG A 4 41.72 8.65 36.34
CA ARG A 4 41.23 8.76 34.95
C ARG A 4 39.93 9.59 34.85
N THR A 5 40.11 10.89 34.63
CA THR A 5 39.64 11.59 33.41
C THR A 5 38.12 11.71 33.13
N ILE A 6 37.67 12.97 33.21
CA ILE A 6 36.62 13.67 32.43
C ILE A 6 35.14 13.46 32.84
N PHE A 7 34.64 14.42 33.62
CA PHE A 7 33.21 14.72 33.81
C PHE A 7 32.74 15.58 32.63
N ARG A 8 32.11 14.98 31.61
CA ARG A 8 31.48 15.72 30.51
C ARG A 8 30.06 16.13 30.88
N LEU A 9 29.92 17.44 31.07
CA LEU A 9 28.68 18.21 31.10
C LEU A 9 27.77 17.78 29.93
N SER A 10 26.60 17.20 30.23
CA SER A 10 25.53 17.00 29.24
C SER A 10 24.50 18.11 29.41
N VAL A 11 24.63 19.13 28.56
CA VAL A 11 23.58 20.08 28.18
C VAL A 11 22.64 19.38 27.17
N ILE A 12 21.45 19.95 26.94
CA ILE A 12 20.52 19.73 25.77
C ILE A 12 19.41 18.71 26.08
N THR A 13 18.09 18.94 25.88
CA THR A 13 17.27 20.07 25.44
C THR A 13 15.81 19.73 25.75
N VAL A 14 15.02 20.71 26.20
CA VAL A 14 13.55 20.60 26.29
C VAL A 14 12.97 20.68 24.87
N TYR A 15 12.42 19.58 24.36
CA TYR A 15 11.62 19.59 23.13
C TYR A 15 10.15 19.79 23.49
N GLY A 16 9.68 21.03 23.31
CA GLY A 16 8.24 21.33 23.24
C GLY A 16 7.72 20.98 21.85
N LEU A 17 7.07 19.83 21.71
CA LEU A 17 6.35 19.46 20.49
C LEU A 17 4.92 20.02 20.58
N ALA A 18 4.73 21.22 20.04
CA ALA A 18 3.40 21.74 19.72
C ALA A 18 2.87 20.97 18.50
N LEU A 19 2.13 19.89 18.74
CA LEU A 19 1.37 19.18 17.71
C LEU A 19 0.08 19.95 17.40
N MET A 20 0.19 21.10 16.73
CA MET A 20 -0.93 21.66 15.98
C MET A 20 -0.94 21.03 14.58
N GLY A 21 -1.39 19.77 14.54
CA GLY A 21 -1.61 19.05 13.29
C GLY A 21 -2.91 19.51 12.64
N CYS A 22 -2.78 20.18 11.49
CA CYS A 22 -3.86 20.47 10.56
C CYS A 22 -4.63 19.17 10.27
N ALA A 23 -5.94 19.16 10.49
CA ALA A 23 -6.81 18.03 10.15
C ALA A 23 -6.96 17.92 8.64
N THR A 24 -5.90 17.51 7.94
CA THR A 24 -6.03 16.88 6.64
C THR A 24 -6.61 15.49 6.92
N THR A 25 -7.80 15.21 6.41
CA THR A 25 -8.39 13.87 6.45
C THR A 25 -7.52 12.98 5.58
N ALA A 26 -6.41 12.48 6.15
CA ALA A 26 -5.42 11.71 5.43
C ALA A 26 -6.07 10.45 4.89
N THR A 27 -6.24 10.38 3.57
CA THR A 27 -6.66 9.16 2.88
C THR A 27 -5.64 8.06 3.16
N ASN A 28 -6.10 6.84 3.43
CA ASN A 28 -5.20 5.73 3.72
C ASN A 28 -4.20 5.53 2.55
N PRO A 29 -2.88 5.60 2.79
CA PRO A 29 -1.89 5.55 1.71
C PRO A 29 -1.89 4.21 0.97
N HIS A 30 -2.23 3.12 1.64
CA HIS A 30 -2.36 1.81 0.99
C HIS A 30 -3.54 1.73 0.03
N LEU A 31 -4.62 2.47 0.30
CA LEU A 31 -5.74 2.55 -0.63
C LEU A 31 -5.36 3.32 -1.90
N VAL A 32 -4.62 4.42 -1.76
CA VAL A 32 -4.10 5.19 -2.91
C VAL A 32 -3.18 4.33 -3.77
N GLU A 33 -2.26 3.61 -3.14
CA GLU A 33 -1.35 2.67 -3.82
C GLU A 33 -2.12 1.55 -4.54
N ALA A 34 -3.11 0.93 -3.87
CA ALA A 34 -3.91 -0.13 -4.46
C ALA A 34 -4.69 0.33 -5.70
N ARG A 35 -5.26 1.55 -5.67
CA ARG A 35 -5.93 2.15 -6.84
C ARG A 35 -4.97 2.38 -8.01
N ALA A 36 -3.77 2.87 -7.72
CA ALA A 36 -2.75 3.09 -8.74
C ALA A 36 -2.33 1.76 -9.40
N LEU A 37 -2.03 0.74 -8.58
CA LEU A 37 -1.67 -0.60 -9.07
C LEU A 37 -2.81 -1.23 -9.88
N PHE A 38 -4.06 -1.10 -9.43
CA PHE A 38 -5.21 -1.63 -10.16
C PHE A 38 -5.39 -0.93 -11.52
N THR A 39 -5.17 0.39 -11.57
CA THR A 39 -5.19 1.15 -12.83
C THR A 39 -4.11 0.67 -13.79
N MET A 40 -2.89 0.44 -13.28
CA MET A 40 -1.79 -0.11 -14.08
C MET A 40 -2.11 -1.51 -14.60
N LEU A 41 -2.70 -2.38 -13.78
CA LEU A 41 -3.18 -3.70 -14.20
C LEU A 41 -4.21 -3.55 -15.32
N ARG A 42 -5.27 -2.76 -15.11
CA ARG A 42 -6.36 -2.53 -16.09
C ARG A 42 -5.90 -1.96 -17.44
N ASN A 43 -4.77 -1.27 -17.48
CA ASN A 43 -4.19 -0.73 -18.71
C ASN A 43 -3.48 -1.80 -19.57
N LYS A 44 -3.31 -3.02 -19.06
CA LYS A 44 -2.75 -4.16 -19.80
C LYS A 44 -3.86 -4.85 -20.59
N PRO A 45 -3.77 -5.01 -21.92
CA PRO A 45 -4.78 -5.73 -22.70
C PRO A 45 -4.96 -7.18 -22.25
N GLU A 46 -3.90 -7.80 -21.70
CA GLU A 46 -3.90 -9.15 -21.13
C GLU A 46 -4.82 -9.28 -19.91
N SER A 47 -5.12 -8.17 -19.21
CA SER A 47 -5.99 -8.21 -18.04
C SER A 47 -7.43 -8.60 -18.37
N ASP A 48 -7.91 -8.28 -19.56
CA ASP A 48 -9.27 -8.62 -19.98
C ASP A 48 -9.37 -9.99 -20.66
N THR A 49 -8.25 -10.55 -21.12
CA THR A 49 -8.23 -11.79 -21.91
C THR A 49 -7.63 -12.98 -21.16
N LEU A 50 -6.54 -12.78 -20.41
CA LEU A 50 -5.79 -13.85 -19.76
C LEU A 50 -6.15 -14.01 -18.28
N VAL A 51 -6.42 -12.90 -17.58
CA VAL A 51 -6.59 -12.89 -16.11
C VAL A 51 -7.87 -12.15 -15.67
N ALA A 52 -8.92 -12.24 -16.47
CA ALA A 52 -10.17 -11.50 -16.23
C ALA A 52 -10.82 -11.84 -14.88
N ASN A 53 -10.65 -13.07 -14.40
CA ASN A 53 -11.18 -13.50 -13.11
C ASN A 53 -10.39 -12.88 -11.96
N GLU A 54 -9.06 -12.86 -12.04
CA GLU A 54 -8.18 -12.30 -11.02
C GLU A 54 -8.32 -10.78 -10.95
N VAL A 55 -8.54 -10.11 -12.09
CA VAL A 55 -8.88 -8.69 -12.15
C VAL A 55 -10.20 -8.42 -11.43
N ARG A 56 -11.22 -9.26 -11.64
CA ARG A 56 -12.52 -9.14 -10.94
C ARG A 56 -12.36 -9.36 -9.43
N ASP A 57 -11.58 -10.37 -9.03
CA ASP A 57 -11.27 -10.64 -7.63
C ASP A 57 -10.60 -9.43 -6.96
N ALA A 58 -9.55 -8.89 -7.59
CA ALA A 58 -8.85 -7.71 -7.10
C ALA A 58 -9.79 -6.51 -6.97
N PHE A 59 -10.63 -6.27 -7.99
CA PHE A 59 -11.61 -5.18 -7.98
C PHE A 59 -12.62 -5.33 -6.84
N SER A 60 -13.11 -6.56 -6.60
CA SER A 60 -14.11 -6.82 -5.57
C SER A 60 -13.65 -6.46 -4.17
N ILE A 61 -12.34 -6.57 -3.89
CA ILE A 61 -11.76 -6.19 -2.60
C ILE A 61 -11.45 -4.69 -2.58
N LEU A 62 -10.91 -4.16 -3.66
CA LEU A 62 -10.61 -2.73 -3.78
C LEU A 62 -11.86 -1.87 -3.59
N ILE A 63 -12.99 -2.26 -4.22
CA ILE A 63 -14.24 -1.52 -4.09
C ILE A 63 -14.79 -1.56 -2.67
N GLN A 64 -14.57 -2.64 -1.91
CA GLN A 64 -14.91 -2.69 -0.49
C GLN A 64 -14.09 -1.68 0.32
N ALA A 65 -12.78 -1.58 0.04
CA ALA A 65 -11.92 -0.59 0.69
C ALA A 65 -12.35 0.85 0.35
N ASP A 66 -12.72 1.10 -0.92
CA ASP A 66 -13.21 2.40 -1.39
C ASP A 66 -14.51 2.80 -0.69
N LEU A 67 -15.51 1.90 -0.69
CA LEU A 67 -16.79 2.14 -0.03
C LEU A 67 -16.63 2.38 1.47
N LEU A 68 -15.76 1.61 2.12
CA LEU A 68 -15.43 1.81 3.52
C LEU A 68 -14.73 3.17 3.75
N SER A 69 -13.83 3.59 2.86
CA SER A 69 -13.16 4.89 2.97
C SER A 69 -14.12 6.07 2.85
N ASN A 70 -15.19 5.91 2.07
CA ASN A 70 -16.23 6.93 1.89
C ASN A 70 -17.15 7.07 3.11
N THR A 71 -17.28 6.00 3.91
CA THR A 71 -18.23 5.95 5.03
C THR A 71 -17.54 6.04 6.40
N ASN A 72 -16.31 5.53 6.50
CA ASN A 72 -15.51 5.52 7.72
C ASN A 72 -14.01 5.56 7.38
N ILE A 73 -13.53 6.74 7.00
CA ILE A 73 -12.13 6.98 6.57
C ILE A 73 -11.06 6.58 7.61
N GLY A 74 -11.41 6.50 8.90
CA GLY A 74 -10.51 6.11 9.99
C GLY A 74 -10.47 4.61 10.26
N SER A 75 -11.21 3.80 9.52
CA SER A 75 -11.28 2.36 9.77
C SER A 75 -9.94 1.67 9.46
N PRO A 76 -9.33 0.92 10.40
CA PRO A 76 -8.14 0.14 10.12
C PRO A 76 -8.39 -0.96 9.07
N GLN A 77 -9.65 -1.34 8.87
CA GLN A 77 -10.03 -2.33 7.86
C GLN A 77 -9.82 -1.82 6.42
N ILE A 78 -9.73 -0.50 6.19
CA ILE A 78 -9.35 0.05 4.88
C ILE A 78 -7.95 -0.44 4.50
N GLU A 79 -7.01 -0.43 5.44
CA GLU A 79 -5.65 -0.91 5.20
C GLU A 79 -5.64 -2.40 4.88
N VAL A 80 -6.35 -3.21 5.68
CA VAL A 80 -6.45 -4.66 5.48
C VAL A 80 -7.00 -4.99 4.09
N LEU A 81 -8.10 -4.35 3.69
CA LEU A 81 -8.70 -4.54 2.36
C LEU A 81 -7.77 -4.04 1.25
N SER A 82 -7.10 -2.91 1.45
CA SER A 82 -6.16 -2.36 0.47
C SER A 82 -4.97 -3.31 0.26
N GLN A 83 -4.42 -3.87 1.33
CA GLN A 83 -3.33 -4.85 1.25
C GLN A 83 -3.79 -6.14 0.55
N ALA A 84 -4.98 -6.64 0.88
CA ALA A 84 -5.54 -7.81 0.20
C ALA A 84 -5.79 -7.56 -1.30
N ALA A 85 -6.27 -6.36 -1.68
CA ALA A 85 -6.40 -5.97 -3.08
C ALA A 85 -5.03 -5.96 -3.78
N LYS A 86 -3.99 -5.38 -3.16
CA LYS A 86 -2.62 -5.40 -3.70
C LYS A 86 -2.09 -6.82 -3.94
N GLN A 87 -2.35 -7.74 -3.02
CA GLN A 87 -1.95 -9.14 -3.18
C GLN A 87 -2.64 -9.80 -4.39
N LYS A 88 -3.95 -9.55 -4.58
CA LYS A 88 -4.68 -10.05 -5.75
C LYS A 88 -4.18 -9.43 -7.07
N ILE A 89 -3.84 -8.14 -7.05
CA ILE A 89 -3.24 -7.46 -8.21
C ILE A 89 -1.89 -8.10 -8.55
N ALA A 90 -1.01 -8.29 -7.57
CA ALA A 90 0.28 -8.92 -7.77
C ALA A 90 0.16 -10.34 -8.34
N LEU A 91 -0.81 -11.12 -7.89
CA LEU A 91 -1.10 -12.44 -8.44
C LEU A 91 -1.52 -12.36 -9.92
N ALA A 92 -2.42 -11.45 -10.28
CA ALA A 92 -2.83 -11.24 -11.67
C ALA A 92 -1.63 -10.85 -12.56
N GLU A 93 -0.73 -10.00 -12.07
CA GLU A 93 0.48 -9.61 -12.79
C GLU A 93 1.46 -10.76 -12.99
N GLN A 94 1.61 -11.63 -12.00
CA GLN A 94 2.43 -12.83 -12.10
C GLN A 94 1.91 -13.78 -13.17
N LEU A 95 0.58 -13.98 -13.23
CA LEU A 95 -0.04 -14.84 -14.24
C LEU A 95 0.10 -14.28 -15.67
N ILE A 96 -0.07 -12.97 -15.85
CA ILE A 96 0.21 -12.32 -17.15
C ILE A 96 1.67 -12.55 -17.56
N SER A 97 2.60 -12.40 -16.62
CA SER A 97 4.04 -12.55 -16.88
C SER A 97 4.39 -14.01 -17.23
N ALA A 98 3.82 -14.98 -16.51
CA ALA A 98 4.03 -16.41 -16.78
C ALA A 98 3.53 -16.79 -18.18
N SER A 99 2.35 -16.32 -18.58
CA SER A 99 1.79 -16.60 -19.92
C SER A 99 2.67 -16.07 -21.06
N LYS A 100 3.31 -14.91 -20.87
CA LYS A 100 4.26 -14.36 -21.86
C LYS A 100 5.52 -15.22 -21.98
N THR A 101 6.01 -15.77 -20.87
CA THR A 101 7.17 -16.66 -20.87
C THR A 101 6.86 -17.97 -21.61
N GLU A 102 5.69 -18.56 -21.35
CA GLU A 102 5.24 -19.78 -22.04
C GLU A 102 5.07 -19.55 -23.55
N SER A 103 4.52 -18.41 -23.96
CA SER A 103 4.34 -18.07 -25.38
C SER A 103 5.64 -17.79 -26.13
N ASN A 104 6.73 -17.43 -25.46
CA ASN A 104 8.03 -17.12 -26.09
C ASN A 104 9.04 -18.29 -26.02
N ALA A 105 8.64 -19.42 -25.40
CA ALA A 105 9.46 -20.62 -25.29
C ALA A 105 9.17 -21.67 -26.38
N ASN A 106 8.30 -21.35 -27.35
CA ASN A 106 7.84 -22.22 -28.43
C ASN A 106 7.96 -21.53 -29.78
#